data_AF-A0A316RSR7-F1
#
_entry.id   AF-A0A316RSR7-F1
#
_cell.length_a   1.000
_cell.length_b   1.000
_cell.length_c   1.000
_cell.angle_alpha   90.00
_cell.angle_beta   90.00
_cell.angle_gamma   90.00
#
_symmetry.space_group_name_H-M   'P 1'
#
loop_
_entity.id
_entity.type
_entity.pdbx_description
1 polymer ?
#
loop_
_entity_poly.entity_id
_entity_poly.type
_entity_poly.pdbx_seq_one_letter_code
_entity_poly.pdbx_strand_id
1 'polypeptide(L)'
;MTDKKTTLKVLLYEHNSEANALLRSDYYSLGPALERYLNFIDDDPLTKAFVDDCVKNHLPEGFDAATEVDEVKGSFGTIFSFPPGFESECAVVYLVLKDIVARDLSRCDSILYPYGNGSKKFNDMASGFLDSVARRLVIGVARAITVEAIKNGMDASVTQINNFNNSGAAIATQTADNASTTINQTNGIGGEELEGIFSALKESLSELSADNRAMASDAIDALKDVLAEKEPKPSVIKSLWNSIKAINEGASFAQNVAALGGFMAVHFPGLIS
;
A
#
# COMPACT_ATOMS: atom_id res chain seq x y z
N MET A 1 7.08 27.15 20.08
CA MET A 1 6.63 27.24 18.67
C MET A 1 7.03 25.94 18.01
N THR A 2 6.04 25.11 17.64
CA THR A 2 6.32 23.91 16.84
C THR A 2 6.79 24.37 15.47
N ASP A 3 7.95 23.90 15.03
CA ASP A 3 8.49 24.17 13.70
C ASP A 3 7.50 23.70 12.62
N LYS A 4 7.25 24.50 11.58
CA LYS A 4 6.25 24.20 10.54
C LYS A 4 6.56 22.87 9.84
N LYS A 5 7.84 22.52 9.72
CA LYS A 5 8.32 21.21 9.26
C LYS A 5 7.89 20.07 10.18
N THR A 6 7.92 20.25 11.51
CA THR A 6 7.43 19.27 12.47
C THR A 6 5.92 19.07 12.33
N THR A 7 5.15 20.15 12.14
CA THR A 7 3.69 20.05 11.92
C THR A 7 3.36 19.24 10.67
N LEU A 8 4.05 19.47 9.55
CA LEU A 8 3.80 18.75 8.30
C LEU A 8 4.19 17.26 8.38
N LYS A 9 5.24 16.92 9.15
CA LYS A 9 5.58 15.52 9.45
C LYS A 9 4.51 14.81 10.27
N VAL A 10 3.95 15.49 11.27
CA VAL A 10 2.86 14.94 12.09
C VAL A 10 1.62 14.72 11.22
N LEU A 11 1.24 15.71 10.41
CA LEU A 11 0.10 15.60 9.50
C LEU A 11 0.27 14.44 8.51
N LEU A 12 1.47 14.26 7.95
CA LEU A 12 1.76 13.14 7.05
C LEU A 12 1.66 11.78 7.77
N TYR A 13 2.13 11.71 9.02
CA TYR A 13 1.99 10.51 9.85
C TYR A 13 0.51 10.19 10.14
N GLU A 14 -0.28 11.19 10.54
CA GLU A 14 -1.71 11.05 10.82
C GLU A 14 -2.47 10.63 9.57
N HIS A 15 -2.20 11.28 8.43
CA HIS A 15 -2.73 10.87 7.13
C HIS A 15 -2.45 9.39 6.85
N ASN A 16 -1.21 8.93 7.06
CA ASN A 16 -0.84 7.55 6.81
C ASN A 16 -1.58 6.58 7.75
N SER A 17 -1.80 6.97 9.00
CA SER A 17 -2.59 6.19 9.95
C SER A 17 -4.04 6.03 9.48
N GLU A 18 -4.69 7.14 9.11
CA GLU A 18 -6.07 7.15 8.65
C GLU A 18 -6.26 6.43 7.31
N ALA A 19 -5.35 6.66 6.36
CA ALA A 19 -5.35 5.98 5.07
C ALA A 19 -5.16 4.46 5.21
N ASN A 20 -4.30 4.00 6.12
CA ASN A 20 -4.12 2.57 6.38
C ASN A 20 -5.36 1.95 7.03
N ALA A 21 -6.01 2.66 7.96
CA ALA A 21 -7.25 2.20 8.56
C ALA A 21 -8.36 2.05 7.50
N LEU A 22 -8.46 3.01 6.58
CA LEU A 22 -9.40 2.95 5.47
C LEU A 22 -9.09 1.80 4.51
N LEU A 23 -7.89 1.76 3.94
CA LEU A 23 -7.55 0.84 2.86
C LEU A 23 -7.43 -0.62 3.30
N ARG A 24 -7.37 -0.89 4.61
CA ARG A 24 -7.41 -2.23 5.20
C ARG A 24 -8.75 -2.58 5.84
N SER A 25 -9.74 -1.69 5.76
CA SER A 25 -11.07 -1.96 6.32
C SER A 25 -11.72 -3.14 5.61
N ASP A 26 -12.43 -3.95 6.38
CA ASP A 26 -13.26 -5.02 5.82
C ASP A 26 -14.64 -4.50 5.43
N TYR A 27 -15.45 -5.34 4.79
CA TYR A 27 -16.78 -4.95 4.35
C TYR A 27 -17.66 -4.39 5.49
N TYR A 28 -17.54 -4.92 6.70
CA TYR A 28 -18.39 -4.51 7.82
C TYR A 28 -17.97 -3.18 8.43
N SER A 29 -16.67 -2.86 8.41
CA SER A 29 -16.09 -1.62 8.92
C SER A 29 -15.95 -0.50 7.88
N LEU A 30 -16.29 -0.77 6.61
CA LEU A 30 -16.09 0.15 5.49
C LEU A 30 -16.74 1.53 5.66
N GLY A 31 -18.00 1.59 6.10
CA GLY A 31 -18.71 2.87 6.31
C GLY A 31 -18.02 3.77 7.33
N PRO A 32 -17.85 3.31 8.59
CA PRO A 32 -17.10 4.06 9.60
C PRO A 32 -15.66 4.42 9.18
N ALA A 33 -14.98 3.57 8.42
CA ALA A 33 -13.63 3.84 7.95
C ALA A 33 -13.59 4.97 6.90
N LEU A 34 -14.55 4.99 5.97
CA LEU A 34 -14.72 6.07 4.99
C LEU A 34 -15.05 7.39 5.69
N GLU A 35 -16.02 7.37 6.60
CA GLU A 35 -16.43 8.56 7.37
C GLU A 35 -15.23 9.14 8.15
N ARG A 36 -14.48 8.29 8.84
CA ARG A 36 -13.29 8.70 9.60
C ARG A 36 -12.22 9.36 8.71
N TYR A 37 -11.95 8.82 7.53
CA TYR A 37 -10.97 9.40 6.60
C TYR A 37 -11.46 10.72 5.99
N LEU A 38 -12.75 10.81 5.65
CA LEU A 38 -13.34 12.06 5.15
C LEU A 38 -13.33 13.16 6.22
N ASN A 39 -13.63 12.81 7.48
CA ASN A 39 -13.53 13.75 8.60
C ASN A 39 -12.08 14.23 8.81
N PHE A 40 -11.09 13.33 8.72
CA PHE A 40 -9.68 13.74 8.75
C PHE A 40 -9.35 14.80 7.68
N ILE A 41 -9.84 14.60 6.44
CA ILE A 41 -9.65 15.58 5.36
C ILE A 41 -10.34 16.91 5.68
N ASP A 42 -11.57 16.85 6.20
CA ASP A 42 -12.41 18.02 6.46
C ASP A 42 -11.93 18.84 7.68
N ASP A 43 -11.28 18.19 8.66
CA ASP A 43 -10.84 18.80 9.92
C ASP A 43 -9.46 19.47 9.83
N ASP A 44 -8.57 19.04 8.92
CA ASP A 44 -7.26 19.68 8.73
C ASP A 44 -7.30 20.77 7.63
N PRO A 45 -6.84 22.01 7.93
CA PRO A 45 -6.89 23.12 6.97
C PRO A 45 -6.12 22.89 5.66
N LEU A 46 -5.01 22.14 5.68
CA LEU A 46 -4.20 21.91 4.48
C LEU A 46 -4.88 20.88 3.59
N THR A 47 -5.31 19.75 4.15
CA THR A 47 -6.01 18.71 3.38
C THR A 47 -7.33 19.23 2.85
N LYS A 48 -8.07 20.01 3.65
CA LYS A 48 -9.33 20.61 3.22
C LYS A 48 -9.14 21.62 2.09
N ALA A 49 -8.15 22.51 2.22
CA ALA A 49 -7.85 23.48 1.17
C ALA A 49 -7.46 22.80 -0.15
N PHE A 50 -6.72 21.68 -0.08
CA PHE A 50 -6.37 20.90 -1.28
C PHE A 50 -7.60 20.30 -1.96
N VAL A 51 -8.50 19.62 -1.23
CA VAL A 51 -9.69 19.03 -1.86
C VAL A 51 -10.67 20.09 -2.34
N ASP A 52 -10.78 21.22 -1.65
CA ASP A 52 -11.61 22.35 -2.10
C ASP A 52 -11.08 22.96 -3.39
N ASP A 53 -9.76 23.07 -3.54
CA ASP A 53 -9.13 23.50 -4.79
C ASP A 53 -9.39 22.51 -5.92
N CYS A 54 -9.24 21.20 -5.66
CA CYS A 54 -9.60 20.14 -6.60
C CYS A 54 -11.06 20.28 -7.07
N VAL A 55 -12.00 20.38 -6.14
CA VAL A 55 -13.44 20.49 -6.45
C VAL A 55 -13.75 21.78 -7.21
N LYS A 56 -13.13 22.89 -6.84
CA LYS A 56 -13.41 24.20 -7.44
C LYS A 56 -12.84 24.33 -8.86
N ASN A 57 -11.62 23.82 -9.09
CA ASN A 57 -10.84 24.13 -10.28
C ASN A 57 -10.61 22.94 -11.21
N HIS A 58 -10.84 21.70 -10.74
CA HIS A 58 -10.49 20.48 -11.47
C HIS A 58 -11.66 19.50 -11.62
N LEU A 59 -12.83 19.81 -11.06
CA LEU A 59 -14.04 19.01 -11.25
C LEU A 59 -14.56 19.14 -12.69
N PRO A 60 -14.93 18.04 -13.36
CA PRO A 60 -15.52 18.10 -14.70
C PRO A 60 -16.78 18.97 -14.73
N GLU A 61 -16.96 19.73 -15.81
CA GLU A 61 -18.15 20.56 -15.99
C GLU A 61 -19.42 19.69 -15.99
N GLY A 62 -20.41 20.08 -15.18
CA GLY A 62 -21.68 19.37 -15.05
C GLY A 62 -21.63 18.08 -14.24
N PHE A 63 -20.50 17.76 -13.59
CA PHE A 63 -20.43 16.59 -12.71
C PHE A 63 -21.35 16.75 -11.49
N ASP A 64 -22.13 15.70 -11.20
CA ASP A 64 -22.98 15.60 -10.02
C ASP A 64 -22.77 14.22 -9.36
N ALA A 65 -22.36 14.23 -8.09
CA ALA A 65 -22.00 13.00 -7.38
C ALA A 65 -23.20 12.09 -7.11
N ALA A 66 -24.37 12.67 -6.80
CA ALA A 66 -25.57 11.89 -6.53
C ALA A 66 -26.04 11.14 -7.79
N THR A 67 -25.96 11.80 -8.95
CA THR A 67 -26.25 11.22 -10.27
C THR A 67 -25.28 10.10 -10.60
N GLU A 68 -23.97 10.32 -10.48
CA GLU A 68 -22.94 9.27 -10.72
C GLU A 68 -23.16 8.06 -9.79
N VAL A 69 -23.43 8.29 -8.50
CA VAL A 69 -23.71 7.22 -7.53
C VAL A 69 -24.99 6.47 -7.89
N ASP A 70 -26.05 7.16 -8.31
CA ASP A 70 -27.31 6.54 -8.72
C ASP A 70 -27.16 5.71 -10.00
N GLU A 71 -26.36 6.17 -10.97
CA GLU A 71 -26.05 5.43 -12.19
C GLU A 71 -25.27 4.14 -11.89
N VAL A 72 -24.19 4.24 -11.10
CA VAL A 72 -23.40 3.08 -10.68
C VAL A 72 -24.25 2.10 -9.86
N LYS A 73 -25.06 2.61 -8.93
CA LYS A 73 -25.95 1.80 -8.10
C LYS A 73 -27.06 1.12 -8.90
N GLY A 74 -27.60 1.79 -9.92
CA GLY A 74 -28.75 1.36 -10.71
C GLY A 74 -28.43 0.41 -11.85
N SER A 75 -27.18 0.35 -12.30
CA SER A 75 -26.76 -0.44 -13.46
C SER A 75 -25.70 -1.48 -13.09
N PHE A 76 -26.09 -2.76 -13.12
CA PHE A 76 -25.24 -3.88 -12.72
C PHE A 76 -23.95 -3.96 -13.55
N GLY A 77 -22.79 -3.98 -12.86
CA GLY A 77 -21.47 -4.06 -13.50
C GLY A 77 -20.87 -2.70 -13.88
N THR A 78 -21.57 -1.59 -13.62
CA THR A 78 -21.06 -0.24 -13.85
C THR A 78 -20.08 0.15 -12.75
N ILE A 79 -18.97 0.79 -13.11
CA ILE A 79 -17.97 1.31 -12.17
C ILE A 79 -17.89 2.84 -12.30
N PHE A 80 -17.45 3.50 -11.24
CA PHE A 80 -17.16 4.92 -11.26
C PHE A 80 -16.14 5.27 -12.36
N SER A 81 -16.41 6.35 -13.08
CA SER A 81 -15.49 6.89 -14.07
C SER A 81 -14.68 8.03 -13.47
N PHE A 82 -13.39 8.11 -13.82
CA PHE A 82 -12.51 9.16 -13.32
C PHE A 82 -11.88 9.94 -14.48
N PRO A 83 -11.93 11.28 -14.43
CA PRO A 83 -11.27 12.14 -15.41
C PRO A 83 -9.73 12.00 -15.32
N PRO A 84 -9.00 12.31 -16.40
CA PRO A 84 -7.54 12.29 -16.37
C PRO A 84 -6.99 13.39 -15.45
N GLY A 85 -5.95 13.06 -14.68
CA GLY A 85 -5.24 14.01 -13.81
C GLY A 85 -5.62 13.84 -12.34
N PHE A 86 -4.63 13.79 -11.46
CA PHE A 86 -4.86 13.38 -10.08
C PHE A 86 -5.74 14.37 -9.30
N GLU A 87 -5.68 15.68 -9.59
CA GLU A 87 -6.55 16.67 -8.96
C GLU A 87 -8.02 16.43 -9.35
N SER A 88 -8.28 16.15 -10.62
CA SER A 88 -9.64 15.85 -11.12
C SER A 88 -10.14 14.50 -10.59
N GLU A 89 -9.28 13.49 -10.50
CA GLU A 89 -9.61 12.21 -9.83
C GLU A 89 -9.97 12.44 -8.35
N CYS A 90 -9.20 13.26 -7.63
CA CYS A 90 -9.47 13.57 -6.22
C CYS A 90 -10.78 14.32 -6.03
N ALA A 91 -11.09 15.29 -6.90
CA ALA A 91 -12.35 16.03 -6.87
C ALA A 91 -13.56 15.10 -6.96
N VAL A 92 -13.56 14.22 -7.97
CA VAL A 92 -14.64 13.25 -8.20
C VAL A 92 -14.76 12.26 -7.05
N VAL A 93 -13.64 11.64 -6.64
CA VAL A 93 -13.64 10.63 -5.57
C VAL A 93 -14.10 11.22 -4.25
N TYR A 94 -13.65 12.43 -3.89
CA TYR A 94 -14.06 13.10 -2.65
C TYR A 94 -15.58 13.30 -2.61
N LEU A 95 -16.19 13.80 -3.70
CA LEU A 95 -17.64 14.03 -3.74
C LEU A 95 -18.44 12.72 -3.77
N VAL A 96 -17.99 11.71 -4.54
CA VAL A 96 -18.63 10.38 -4.60
C VAL A 96 -18.60 9.71 -3.22
N LEU A 97 -17.45 9.69 -2.53
CA LEU A 97 -17.35 9.07 -1.22
C LEU A 97 -18.22 9.80 -0.17
N LYS A 98 -18.33 11.14 -0.26
CA LYS A 98 -19.24 11.91 0.60
C LYS A 98 -20.70 11.57 0.35
N ASP A 99 -21.13 11.43 -0.90
CA ASP A 99 -22.52 11.03 -1.21
C ASP A 99 -22.80 9.60 -0.71
N ILE A 100 -21.86 8.67 -0.92
CA ILE A 100 -21.95 7.29 -0.43
C ILE A 100 -22.12 7.25 1.10
N VAL A 101 -21.30 7.99 1.86
CA VAL A 101 -21.38 8.02 3.32
C VAL A 101 -22.67 8.71 3.77
N ALA A 102 -23.03 9.85 3.19
CA ALA A 102 -24.22 10.61 3.55
C ALA A 102 -25.52 9.82 3.36
N ARG A 103 -25.54 8.87 2.43
CA ARG A 103 -26.69 8.04 2.08
C ARG A 103 -26.63 6.62 2.65
N ASP A 104 -25.65 6.32 3.51
CA ASP A 104 -25.39 4.98 4.08
C ASP A 104 -25.27 3.88 3.01
N LEU A 105 -24.59 4.20 1.91
CA LEU A 105 -24.39 3.30 0.76
C LEU A 105 -23.05 2.58 0.76
N SER A 106 -22.24 2.73 1.82
CA SER A 106 -20.87 2.18 1.88
C SER A 106 -20.82 0.66 1.74
N ARG A 107 -21.91 -0.06 2.07
CA ARG A 107 -22.04 -1.51 1.90
C ARG A 107 -23.04 -1.89 0.80
N CYS A 108 -23.32 -0.99 -0.13
CA CYS A 108 -24.26 -1.26 -1.21
C CYS A 108 -23.67 -2.27 -2.18
N ASP A 109 -24.29 -3.46 -2.25
CA ASP A 109 -23.77 -4.57 -3.06
C ASP A 109 -23.66 -4.21 -4.55
N SER A 110 -24.60 -3.42 -5.11
CA SER A 110 -24.52 -3.04 -6.53
C SER A 110 -23.32 -2.13 -6.84
N ILE A 111 -22.90 -1.32 -5.87
CA ILE A 111 -21.71 -0.46 -5.98
C ILE A 111 -20.43 -1.29 -5.83
N LEU A 112 -20.38 -2.22 -4.87
CA LEU A 112 -19.14 -2.96 -4.55
C LEU A 112 -18.90 -4.15 -5.48
N TYR A 113 -19.96 -4.82 -5.93
CA TYR A 113 -19.87 -6.06 -6.70
C TYR A 113 -18.96 -5.98 -7.94
N PRO A 114 -19.01 -4.93 -8.77
CA PRO A 114 -18.15 -4.81 -9.95
C PRO A 114 -16.65 -4.83 -9.62
N TYR A 115 -16.28 -4.44 -8.41
CA TYR A 115 -14.90 -4.40 -7.94
C TYR A 115 -14.39 -5.73 -7.38
N GLY A 116 -15.25 -6.76 -7.28
CA GLY A 116 -14.86 -8.08 -6.79
C GLY A 116 -13.95 -8.87 -7.74
N ASN A 117 -13.74 -8.42 -8.99
CA ASN A 117 -12.90 -9.08 -10.00
C ASN A 117 -13.20 -10.58 -10.17
N GLY A 118 -14.49 -10.95 -10.14
CA GLY A 118 -14.97 -12.34 -10.22
C GLY A 118 -15.07 -13.06 -8.88
N SER A 119 -14.59 -12.47 -7.78
CA SER A 119 -14.82 -12.97 -6.43
C SER A 119 -16.25 -12.69 -5.97
N LYS A 120 -16.80 -13.61 -5.17
CA LYS A 120 -18.09 -13.50 -4.49
C LYS A 120 -17.95 -13.10 -3.01
N LYS A 121 -16.72 -12.88 -2.52
CA LYS A 121 -16.49 -12.50 -1.13
C LYS A 121 -16.67 -10.99 -0.98
N PHE A 122 -17.48 -10.58 0.00
CA PHE A 122 -17.73 -9.17 0.29
C PHE A 122 -16.44 -8.38 0.59
N ASN A 123 -15.48 -8.99 1.30
CA ASN A 123 -14.20 -8.34 1.58
C ASN A 123 -13.36 -8.11 0.33
N ASP A 124 -13.42 -9.01 -0.65
CA ASP A 124 -12.69 -8.83 -1.91
C ASP A 124 -13.31 -7.69 -2.73
N MET A 125 -14.65 -7.59 -2.74
CA MET A 125 -15.37 -6.47 -3.35
C MET A 125 -15.05 -5.13 -2.69
N ALA A 126 -15.09 -5.07 -1.35
CA ALA A 126 -14.73 -3.89 -0.59
C ALA A 126 -13.28 -3.46 -0.83
N SER A 127 -12.34 -4.43 -0.83
CA SER A 127 -10.92 -4.16 -1.08
C SER A 127 -10.68 -3.63 -2.50
N GLY A 128 -11.33 -4.23 -3.51
CA GLY A 128 -11.23 -3.77 -4.89
C GLY A 128 -11.83 -2.38 -5.11
N PHE A 129 -12.91 -2.05 -4.39
CA PHE A 129 -13.50 -0.71 -4.40
C PHE A 129 -12.53 0.31 -3.79
N LEU A 130 -12.00 0.01 -2.61
CA LEU A 130 -11.01 0.86 -1.95
C LEU A 130 -9.77 1.11 -2.82
N ASP A 131 -9.32 0.09 -3.54
CA ASP A 131 -8.23 0.20 -4.50
C ASP A 131 -8.49 1.09 -5.69
N SER A 132 -9.66 0.89 -6.29
CA SER A 132 -9.97 1.49 -7.58
C SER A 132 -10.48 2.93 -7.42
N VAL A 133 -11.04 3.23 -6.24
CA VAL A 133 -11.75 4.47 -5.94
C VAL A 133 -11.02 5.25 -4.83
N ALA A 134 -11.11 4.80 -3.58
CA ALA A 134 -10.65 5.57 -2.42
C ALA A 134 -9.13 5.88 -2.44
N ARG A 135 -8.33 4.96 -2.96
CA ARG A 135 -6.87 5.11 -3.13
C ARG A 135 -6.47 6.37 -3.89
N ARG A 136 -7.28 6.81 -4.85
CA ARG A 136 -6.97 8.01 -5.67
C ARG A 136 -6.93 9.26 -4.80
N LEU A 137 -7.93 9.42 -3.95
CA LEU A 137 -7.99 10.51 -2.96
C LEU A 137 -6.85 10.39 -1.95
N VAL A 138 -6.58 9.17 -1.45
CA VAL A 138 -5.47 8.90 -0.52
C VAL A 138 -4.12 9.34 -1.08
N ILE A 139 -3.83 9.00 -2.34
CA ILE A 139 -2.58 9.39 -3.01
C ILE A 139 -2.53 10.90 -3.23
N GLY A 140 -3.64 11.53 -3.61
CA GLY A 140 -3.69 12.98 -3.83
C GLY A 140 -3.44 13.78 -2.56
N VAL A 141 -4.09 13.42 -1.45
CA VAL A 141 -3.91 14.08 -0.16
C VAL A 141 -2.47 13.90 0.34
N ALA A 142 -1.91 12.69 0.25
CA ALA A 142 -0.50 12.44 0.59
C ALA A 142 0.46 13.31 -0.23
N ARG A 143 0.18 13.45 -1.54
CA ARG A 143 0.97 14.30 -2.45
C ARG A 143 0.88 15.77 -2.05
N ALA A 144 -0.31 16.27 -1.70
CA ALA A 144 -0.49 17.65 -1.27
C ALA A 144 0.32 17.98 0.00
N ILE A 145 0.23 17.12 1.02
CA ILE A 145 1.02 17.25 2.26
C ILE A 145 2.52 17.22 1.95
N THR A 146 2.96 16.28 1.11
CA THR A 146 4.38 16.11 0.74
C THR A 146 4.92 17.32 -0.04
N VAL A 147 4.16 17.87 -0.97
CA VAL A 147 4.56 19.06 -1.74
C VAL A 147 4.68 20.28 -0.81
N GLU A 148 3.74 20.47 0.10
CA GLU A 148 3.83 21.57 1.08
C GLU A 148 5.01 21.36 2.04
N ALA A 149 5.24 20.14 2.50
CA ALA A 149 6.44 19.77 3.27
C ALA A 149 7.74 20.19 2.56
N ILE A 150 7.88 19.85 1.27
CA ILE A 150 9.05 20.20 0.46
C ILE A 150 9.20 21.72 0.34
N LYS A 151 8.10 22.44 0.03
CA LYS A 151 8.11 23.92 -0.03
C LYS A 151 8.58 24.57 1.28
N ASN A 152 8.39 23.91 2.41
CA ASN A 152 8.80 24.38 3.74
C ASN A 152 10.16 23.82 4.20
N GLY A 153 11.00 23.32 3.29
CA GLY A 153 12.36 22.89 3.61
C GLY A 153 12.46 21.51 4.28
N MET A 154 11.46 20.65 4.07
CA MET A 154 11.71 19.21 4.15
C MET A 154 12.47 18.78 2.91
N ASP A 155 13.57 18.06 3.09
CA ASP A 155 14.21 17.36 1.98
C ASP A 155 13.16 16.51 1.26
N ALA A 156 13.29 16.36 -0.06
CA ALA A 156 12.37 15.57 -0.87
C ALA A 156 12.47 14.09 -0.49
N SER A 157 11.89 13.74 0.65
CA SER A 157 11.56 12.39 1.03
C SER A 157 10.18 12.11 0.48
N VAL A 158 10.17 11.54 -0.72
CA VAL A 158 8.95 11.05 -1.36
C VAL A 158 8.41 9.92 -0.48
N THR A 159 7.43 10.24 0.34
CA THR A 159 6.65 9.24 1.07
C THR A 159 5.61 8.72 0.09
N GLN A 160 5.99 7.75 -0.73
CA GLN A 160 5.05 7.07 -1.61
C GLN A 160 4.29 6.02 -0.79
N ILE A 161 2.99 6.23 -0.63
CA ILE A 161 2.09 5.22 -0.05
C ILE A 161 1.90 4.13 -1.11
N ASN A 162 2.79 3.15 -1.11
CA ASN A 162 2.64 1.93 -1.90
C ASN A 162 1.76 0.96 -1.12
N ASN A 163 0.45 1.23 -1.08
CA ASN A 163 -0.50 0.24 -0.60
C ASN A 163 -0.66 -0.82 -1.70
N PHE A 164 0.15 -1.87 -1.68
CA PHE A 164 -0.10 -3.03 -2.55
C PHE A 164 -1.31 -3.78 -1.99
N ASN A 165 -2.45 -3.66 -2.67
CA ASN A 165 -3.56 -4.56 -2.39
C ASN A 165 -3.27 -5.90 -3.03
N ASN A 166 -2.55 -6.69 -2.26
CA ASN A 166 -2.79 -8.08 -1.91
C ASN A 166 -1.52 -8.47 -1.15
N SER A 167 -1.65 -8.96 0.08
CA SER A 167 -0.55 -9.43 0.94
C SER A 167 0.54 -8.42 1.33
N GLY A 168 0.34 -7.77 2.49
CA GLY A 168 1.39 -7.08 3.25
C GLY A 168 1.64 -5.64 2.80
N ALA A 169 1.08 -4.65 3.49
CA ALA A 169 1.39 -3.26 3.16
C ALA A 169 2.83 -2.93 3.59
N ALA A 170 3.68 -2.64 2.60
CA ALA A 170 4.97 -2.02 2.79
C ALA A 170 4.81 -0.49 2.66
N ILE A 171 5.10 0.25 3.73
CA ILE A 171 5.27 1.70 3.64
C ILE A 171 6.69 1.95 3.11
N ALA A 172 6.83 2.18 1.80
CA ALA A 172 8.10 2.58 1.22
C ALA A 172 8.29 4.10 1.37
N THR A 173 9.09 4.50 2.36
CA THR A 173 9.60 5.88 2.42
C THR A 173 10.90 5.93 1.63
N GLN A 174 10.97 6.70 0.53
CA GLN A 174 12.24 6.98 -0.15
C GLN A 174 12.66 8.42 0.16
N THR A 175 13.75 8.58 0.90
CA THR A 175 14.48 9.85 1.03
C THR A 175 15.56 9.93 -0.05
N ALA A 176 15.74 11.09 -0.67
CA ALA A 176 16.81 11.33 -1.64
C ALA A 176 18.23 11.26 -1.03
N ASP A 177 18.35 11.22 0.30
CA ASP A 177 19.61 11.08 0.99
C ASP A 177 19.60 9.82 1.87
N ASN A 178 20.29 8.78 1.39
CA ASN A 178 20.93 7.69 2.12
C ASN A 178 20.54 7.52 3.61
N ALA A 179 19.36 6.98 3.93
CA ALA A 179 19.12 6.17 5.15
C ALA A 179 17.69 5.59 5.23
N SER A 180 17.63 4.27 5.45
CA SER A 180 16.58 3.50 6.13
C SER A 180 15.16 3.51 5.57
N THR A 181 14.81 2.46 4.80
CA THR A 181 13.42 2.06 4.58
C THR A 181 12.87 1.44 5.87
N THR A 182 12.05 2.18 6.63
CA THR A 182 11.31 1.59 7.76
C THR A 182 10.18 0.71 7.23
N ILE A 183 10.40 -0.61 7.20
CA ILE A 183 9.39 -1.60 6.86
C ILE A 183 8.60 -1.92 8.13
N ASN A 184 7.43 -1.30 8.31
CA ASN A 184 6.48 -1.73 9.33
C ASN A 184 5.79 -3.02 8.86
N GLN A 185 6.39 -4.17 9.13
CA GLN A 185 5.71 -5.46 8.98
C GLN A 185 4.60 -5.55 10.04
N THR A 186 3.35 -5.38 9.62
CA THR A 186 2.22 -5.88 10.40
C THR A 186 2.11 -7.38 10.15
N ASN A 187 2.56 -8.16 11.14
CA ASN A 187 2.32 -9.60 11.27
C ASN A 187 0.94 -9.99 10.73
N GLY A 188 0.90 -10.90 9.77
CA GLY A 188 -0.36 -11.58 9.42
C GLY A 188 -0.43 -12.30 8.07
N ILE A 189 0.39 -11.95 7.07
CA ILE A 189 0.30 -12.61 5.75
C ILE A 189 1.71 -12.85 5.20
N GLY A 190 2.00 -14.11 4.83
CA GLY A 190 3.29 -14.56 4.26
C GLY A 190 4.22 -15.30 5.25
N GLY A 191 3.91 -15.34 6.55
CA GLY A 191 4.75 -16.04 7.54
C GLY A 191 4.84 -17.55 7.30
N GLU A 192 3.70 -18.21 7.07
CA GLU A 192 3.68 -19.66 6.76
C GLU A 192 4.30 -19.98 5.39
N GLU A 193 4.10 -19.12 4.40
CA GLU A 193 4.70 -19.27 3.07
C GLU A 193 6.22 -19.08 3.11
N LEU A 194 6.70 -18.05 3.81
CA LEU A 194 8.12 -17.78 4.00
C LEU A 194 8.80 -18.89 4.82
N GLU A 195 8.17 -19.35 5.88
CA GLU A 195 8.63 -20.51 6.66
C GLU A 195 8.69 -21.79 5.80
N GLY A 196 7.70 -21.98 4.93
CA GLY A 196 7.70 -23.07 3.94
C GLY A 196 8.87 -22.98 2.97
N ILE A 197 9.14 -21.78 2.44
CA ILE A 197 10.29 -21.53 1.53
C ILE A 197 11.62 -21.79 2.24
N PHE A 198 11.78 -21.31 3.48
CA PHE A 198 13.00 -21.56 4.25
C PHE A 198 13.20 -23.03 4.61
N SER A 199 12.13 -23.74 4.93
CA SER A 199 12.17 -25.17 5.20
C SER A 199 12.60 -25.95 3.95
N ALA A 200 12.01 -25.64 2.79
CA ALA A 200 12.37 -26.27 1.52
C ALA A 200 13.83 -25.97 1.11
N LEU A 201 14.31 -24.74 1.34
CA LEU A 201 15.71 -24.37 1.13
C LEU A 201 16.64 -25.24 1.99
N LYS A 202 16.34 -25.39 3.29
CA LYS A 202 17.13 -26.22 4.21
C LYS A 202 17.13 -27.70 3.80
N GLU A 203 16.01 -28.24 3.35
CA GLU A 203 15.93 -29.62 2.85
C GLU A 203 16.77 -29.83 1.59
N SER A 204 16.78 -28.84 0.69
CA SER A 204 17.55 -28.90 -0.56
C SER A 204 19.08 -28.70 -0.40
N LEU A 205 19.57 -28.35 0.80
CA LEU A 205 21.01 -28.20 1.08
C LEU A 205 21.82 -29.47 0.81
N SER A 206 21.19 -30.64 0.88
CA SER A 206 21.82 -31.93 0.60
C SER A 206 22.30 -32.07 -0.86
N GLU A 207 21.73 -31.30 -1.79
CA GLU A 207 22.11 -31.27 -3.20
C GLU A 207 23.38 -30.45 -3.49
N LEU A 208 23.82 -29.64 -2.53
CA LEU A 208 24.98 -28.75 -2.67
C LEU A 208 26.30 -29.45 -2.31
N SER A 209 27.40 -28.96 -2.88
CA SER A 209 28.76 -29.28 -2.43
C SER A 209 28.97 -28.89 -0.96
N ALA A 210 29.93 -29.52 -0.27
CA ALA A 210 30.17 -29.27 1.15
C ALA A 210 30.47 -27.79 1.46
N ASP A 211 31.23 -27.11 0.59
CA ASP A 211 31.58 -25.70 0.73
C ASP A 211 30.36 -24.79 0.56
N ASN A 212 29.57 -25.01 -0.50
CA ASN A 212 28.34 -24.23 -0.73
C ASN A 212 27.23 -24.54 0.27
N ARG A 213 27.18 -25.76 0.80
CA ARG A 213 26.19 -26.18 1.80
C ARG A 213 26.33 -25.41 3.10
N ALA A 214 27.54 -25.28 3.62
CA ALA A 214 27.79 -24.52 4.84
C ALA A 214 27.46 -23.04 4.65
N MET A 215 27.95 -22.45 3.56
CA MET A 215 27.68 -21.06 3.20
C MET A 215 26.17 -20.78 3.02
N ALA A 216 25.46 -21.66 2.31
CA ALA A 216 24.02 -21.54 2.11
C ALA A 216 23.27 -21.66 3.43
N SER A 217 23.61 -22.63 4.27
CA SER A 217 22.96 -22.85 5.56
C SER A 217 23.03 -21.60 6.43
N ASP A 218 24.22 -21.02 6.57
CA ASP A 218 24.46 -19.84 7.40
C ASP A 218 23.76 -18.60 6.82
N ALA A 219 23.82 -18.41 5.50
CA ALA A 219 23.16 -17.30 4.84
C ALA A 219 21.63 -17.39 4.93
N ILE A 220 21.07 -18.61 4.87
CA ILE A 220 19.64 -18.87 5.03
C ILE A 220 19.18 -18.52 6.45
N ASP A 221 19.88 -19.00 7.48
CA ASP A 221 19.51 -18.73 8.87
C ASP A 221 19.62 -17.23 9.19
N ALA A 222 20.72 -16.60 8.79
CA ALA A 222 20.91 -15.17 8.97
C ALA A 222 19.84 -14.35 8.22
N LEU A 223 19.43 -14.78 7.03
CA LEU A 223 18.39 -14.07 6.27
C LEU A 223 17.03 -14.21 6.97
N LYS A 224 16.71 -15.40 7.49
CA LYS A 224 15.49 -15.65 8.26
C LYS A 224 15.44 -14.78 9.52
N ASP A 225 16.52 -14.73 10.28
CA ASP A 225 16.61 -13.91 11.50
C ASP A 225 16.47 -12.42 11.18
N VAL A 226 17.20 -11.94 10.17
CA VAL A 226 17.14 -10.54 9.74
C VAL A 226 15.74 -10.18 9.27
N LEU A 227 15.05 -11.04 8.52
CA LEU A 227 13.68 -10.78 8.07
C LEU A 227 12.64 -10.79 9.21
N ALA A 228 12.96 -11.38 10.37
CA ALA A 228 12.14 -11.36 11.58
C ALA A 228 12.43 -10.16 12.49
N GLU A 229 13.47 -9.37 12.21
CA GLU A 229 13.77 -8.15 12.96
C GLU A 229 12.67 -7.09 12.76
N LYS A 230 12.42 -6.31 13.82
CA LYS A 230 11.45 -5.20 13.78
C LYS A 230 11.77 -4.16 12.70
N GLU A 231 13.06 -3.95 12.41
CA GLU A 231 13.56 -3.02 11.39
C GLU A 231 14.71 -3.68 10.62
N PRO A 232 14.40 -4.53 9.64
CA PRO A 232 15.41 -5.32 8.95
C PRO A 232 16.29 -4.43 8.07
N LYS A 233 17.62 -4.53 8.20
CA LYS A 233 18.56 -3.69 7.45
C LYS A 233 18.64 -4.12 5.96
N PRO A 234 18.26 -3.24 4.99
CA PRO A 234 18.24 -3.58 3.56
C PRO A 234 19.57 -4.09 2.99
N SER A 235 20.67 -3.47 3.41
CA SER A 235 22.02 -3.84 2.96
C SER A 235 22.41 -5.25 3.39
N VAL A 236 21.93 -5.69 4.56
CA VAL A 236 22.19 -7.02 5.12
C VAL A 236 21.36 -8.06 4.37
N ILE A 237 20.07 -7.79 4.16
CA ILE A 237 19.19 -8.64 3.33
C ILE A 237 19.78 -8.84 1.94
N LYS A 238 20.18 -7.76 1.27
CA LYS A 238 20.75 -7.81 -0.09
C LYS A 238 22.03 -8.63 -0.15
N SER A 239 22.90 -8.47 0.86
CA SER A 239 24.15 -9.24 0.95
C SER A 239 23.86 -10.73 1.08
N LEU A 240 22.97 -11.12 1.99
CA LEU A 240 22.63 -12.52 2.26
C LEU A 240 21.90 -13.15 1.07
N TRP A 241 20.97 -12.43 0.45
CA TRP A 241 20.30 -12.83 -0.78
C TRP A 241 21.29 -13.11 -1.91
N ASN A 242 22.27 -12.23 -2.13
CA ASN A 242 23.26 -12.42 -3.18
C ASN A 242 24.14 -13.65 -2.93
N SER A 243 24.48 -13.95 -1.67
CA SER A 243 25.22 -15.17 -1.32
C SER A 243 24.44 -16.43 -1.65
N ILE A 244 23.12 -16.45 -1.38
CA ILE A 244 22.24 -17.57 -1.69
C ILE A 244 22.04 -17.70 -3.21
N LYS A 245 21.77 -16.58 -3.90
CA LYS A 245 21.53 -16.51 -5.34
C LYS A 245 22.73 -16.91 -6.20
N ALA A 246 23.95 -16.71 -5.70
CA ALA A 246 25.17 -17.03 -6.44
C ALA A 246 25.42 -18.54 -6.61
N ILE A 247 24.73 -19.38 -5.81
CA ILE A 247 24.88 -20.83 -5.82
C ILE A 247 24.06 -21.40 -6.98
N ASN A 248 24.76 -21.96 -7.98
CA ASN A 248 24.17 -22.56 -9.17
C ASN A 248 24.26 -24.10 -9.13
N GLU A 249 24.03 -24.69 -7.96
CA GLU A 249 24.08 -26.14 -7.70
C GLU A 249 22.72 -26.61 -7.15
N GLY A 250 22.32 -27.84 -7.49
CA GLY A 250 21.07 -28.43 -7.02
C GLY A 250 19.83 -27.87 -7.73
N ALA A 251 19.07 -28.74 -8.39
CA ALA A 251 17.87 -28.31 -9.12
C ALA A 251 16.76 -27.86 -8.17
N SER A 252 16.57 -28.58 -7.06
CA SER A 252 15.57 -28.23 -6.04
C SER A 252 16.02 -26.98 -5.28
N PHE A 253 17.32 -26.85 -5.00
CA PHE A 253 17.87 -25.66 -4.38
C PHE A 253 17.64 -24.43 -5.25
N ALA A 254 17.98 -24.47 -6.54
CA ALA A 254 17.75 -23.37 -7.48
C ALA A 254 16.26 -22.98 -7.59
N GLN A 255 15.35 -23.97 -7.60
CA GLN A 255 13.91 -23.73 -7.59
C GLN A 255 13.45 -23.01 -6.32
N ASN A 256 13.96 -23.43 -5.16
CA ASN A 256 13.62 -22.82 -3.87
C ASN A 256 14.23 -21.42 -3.73
N VAL A 257 15.41 -21.17 -4.29
CA VAL A 257 16.00 -19.83 -4.40
C VAL A 257 15.16 -18.94 -5.30
N ALA A 258 14.65 -19.45 -6.42
CA ALA A 258 13.74 -18.70 -7.28
C ALA A 258 12.41 -18.37 -6.58
N ALA A 259 11.87 -19.31 -5.79
CA ALA A 259 10.69 -19.09 -4.96
C ALA A 259 10.93 -17.99 -3.91
N LEU A 260 12.06 -18.05 -3.20
CA LEU A 260 12.47 -16.99 -2.27
C LEU A 260 12.63 -15.64 -2.99
N GLY A 261 13.23 -15.63 -4.17
CA GLY A 261 13.37 -14.42 -4.99
C GLY A 261 12.03 -13.85 -5.44
N GLY A 262 11.07 -14.70 -5.81
CA GLY A 262 9.69 -14.30 -6.11
C GLY A 262 8.99 -13.70 -4.90
N PHE A 263 9.07 -14.39 -3.76
CA PHE A 263 8.55 -13.90 -2.48
C PHE A 263 9.15 -12.54 -2.12
N MET A 264 10.47 -12.39 -2.23
CA MET A 264 11.16 -11.13 -1.96
C MET A 264 10.85 -10.04 -3.00
N ALA A 265 10.66 -10.37 -4.27
CA ALA A 265 10.24 -9.39 -5.26
C ALA A 265 8.83 -8.84 -4.97
N VAL A 266 7.95 -9.69 -4.44
CA VAL A 266 6.56 -9.35 -4.11
C VAL A 266 6.47 -8.60 -2.77
N HIS A 267 7.11 -9.09 -1.71
CA HIS A 267 6.96 -8.57 -0.35
C HIS A 267 8.06 -7.59 0.07
N PHE A 268 9.17 -7.55 -0.68
CA PHE A 268 10.36 -6.73 -0.41
C PHE A 268 10.86 -6.02 -1.69
N PRO A 269 10.00 -5.27 -2.41
CA PRO A 269 10.35 -4.69 -3.71
C PRO A 269 11.52 -3.68 -3.58
N GLY A 270 12.50 -3.81 -4.47
CA GLY A 270 13.71 -2.96 -4.50
C GLY A 270 14.86 -3.42 -3.59
N LEU A 271 14.68 -4.47 -2.77
CA LEU A 271 15.75 -5.03 -1.93
C LEU A 271 16.70 -5.95 -2.70
N ILE A 272 16.19 -6.66 -3.70
CA ILE A 272 16.91 -7.72 -4.43
C ILE A 272 17.24 -7.39 -5.89
N SER A 273 16.91 -6.18 -6.34
CA SER A 273 17.30 -5.63 -7.65
C SER A 273 18.77 -5.21 -7.70
#